data_AF-A0A2S7WFY5-F1
#
_entry.id   AF-A0A2S7WFY5-F1
#
_cell.length_a   1.000
_cell.length_b   1.000
_cell.length_c   1.000
_cell.angle_alpha   90.00
_cell.angle_beta   90.00
_cell.angle_gamma   90.00
#
_symmetry.space_group_name_H-M   'P 1'
#
loop_
_entity.id
_entity.type
_entity.pdbx_description
1 polymer ?
#
loop_
_entity_poly.entity_id
_entity_poly.type
_entity_poly.pdbx_seq_one_letter_code
_entity_poly.pdbx_strand_id
1 'polypeptide(L)'
;MKDENFYLDIFASQQKAIHHCLWLNFKYRIANIKFGVIHGPDNDWALVEEATALEMEMAFLDILPENYSQMTYDEIRDFHMDKEPLPHFEQLLGEIATKDGEILRLILFYKIPLEKLIRFELASRGYDQNHRWCGFEKSFEIWLK
;
A
#
# COMPACT_ATOMS: atom_id res chain seq x y z
N MET A 1 18.38 -2.65 28.20
CA MET A 1 18.97 -2.56 26.85
C MET A 1 17.79 -2.67 25.90
N LYS A 2 17.47 -1.60 25.18
CA LYS A 2 16.51 -1.66 24.07
C LYS A 2 17.33 -2.21 22.91
N ASP A 3 17.05 -3.44 22.49
CA ASP A 3 17.66 -3.96 21.28
C ASP A 3 17.11 -3.14 20.11
N GLU A 4 17.97 -2.26 19.62
CA GLU A 4 17.76 -1.43 18.44
C GLU A 4 17.87 -2.33 17.19
N ASN A 5 16.91 -2.16 16.26
CA ASN A 5 16.90 -2.65 14.86
C ASN A 5 15.98 -3.82 14.47
N PHE A 6 14.87 -4.07 15.16
CA PHE A 6 13.85 -4.99 14.64
C PHE A 6 12.54 -4.26 14.35
N TYR A 7 12.18 -4.14 13.08
CA TYR A 7 10.82 -3.77 12.69
C TYR A 7 9.93 -5.00 12.89
N LEU A 8 9.09 -4.95 13.93
CA LEU A 8 8.09 -5.97 14.26
C LEU A 8 6.79 -5.27 14.64
N ASP A 9 5.81 -5.33 13.75
CA ASP A 9 4.44 -4.87 14.02
C ASP A 9 3.52 -6.09 14.21
N ILE A 10 2.66 -6.06 15.22
CA ILE A 10 1.74 -7.14 15.55
C ILE A 10 0.31 -6.71 15.23
N PHE A 11 -0.44 -7.60 14.56
CA PHE A 11 -1.81 -7.38 14.14
C PHE A 11 -2.70 -8.55 14.55
N ALA A 12 -3.87 -8.25 15.11
CA ALA A 12 -4.90 -9.27 15.35
C ALA A 12 -5.53 -9.81 14.05
N SER A 13 -5.56 -8.99 12.99
CA SER A 13 -6.13 -9.35 11.69
C SER A 13 -5.04 -9.69 10.68
N GLN A 14 -5.13 -10.88 10.09
CA GLN A 14 -4.25 -11.33 9.00
C GLN A 14 -4.29 -10.34 7.83
N GLN A 15 -5.50 -9.93 7.48
CA GLN A 15 -5.74 -9.05 6.34
C GLN A 15 -5.05 -7.70 6.54
N LYS A 16 -5.15 -7.14 7.75
CA LYS A 16 -4.47 -5.88 8.10
C LYS A 16 -2.95 -6.01 8.02
N ALA A 17 -2.39 -7.13 8.50
CA ALA A 17 -0.96 -7.43 8.38
C ALA A 17 -0.53 -7.51 6.90
N ILE A 18 -1.30 -8.23 6.05
CA ILE A 18 -1.05 -8.33 4.60
C ILE A 18 -1.01 -6.94 3.96
N HIS A 19 -2.01 -6.10 4.25
CA HIS A 19 -2.10 -4.77 3.64
C HIS A 19 -1.00 -3.82 4.09
N HIS A 20 -0.62 -3.87 5.37
CA HIS A 20 0.53 -3.11 5.86
C HIS A 20 1.82 -3.62 5.22
N CYS A 21 1.96 -4.94 5.03
CA CYS A 21 3.11 -5.55 4.37
C CYS A 21 3.27 -5.07 2.93
N LEU A 22 2.17 -5.05 2.16
CA LEU A 22 2.18 -4.54 0.78
C LEU A 22 2.60 -3.07 0.73
N TRP A 23 2.10 -2.26 1.66
CA TRP A 23 2.48 -0.86 1.77
C TRP A 23 3.96 -0.67 2.08
N LEU A 24 4.51 -1.40 3.05
CA LEU A 24 5.93 -1.28 3.40
C LEU A 24 6.84 -1.76 2.27
N ASN A 25 6.48 -2.87 1.60
CA ASN A 25 7.18 -3.33 0.41
C ASN A 25 7.16 -2.29 -0.72
N PHE A 26 6.03 -1.61 -0.96
CA PHE A 26 5.97 -0.50 -1.91
C PHE A 26 6.82 0.70 -1.44
N LYS A 27 6.69 1.12 -0.18
CA LYS A 27 7.36 2.30 0.37
C LYS A 27 8.89 2.16 0.35
N TYR A 28 9.40 0.99 0.72
CA TYR A 28 10.83 0.71 0.82
C TYR A 28 11.42 0.01 -0.41
N ARG A 29 10.67 -0.10 -1.51
CA ARG A 29 11.12 -0.73 -2.77
C ARG A 29 12.47 -0.21 -3.29
N ILE A 30 12.78 1.06 -3.08
CA ILE A 30 14.03 1.69 -3.53
C ILE A 30 15.22 1.29 -2.64
N ALA A 31 14.96 1.10 -1.35
CA ALA A 31 15.95 0.63 -0.39
C ALA A 31 16.17 -0.90 -0.48
N ASN A 32 15.35 -1.60 -1.27
CA ASN A 32 15.36 -3.05 -1.42
C ASN A 32 15.20 -3.79 -0.08
N ILE A 33 14.44 -3.19 0.85
CA ILE A 33 14.05 -3.82 2.11
C ILE A 33 12.75 -4.57 1.85
N LYS A 34 12.73 -5.84 2.20
CA LYS A 34 11.56 -6.69 2.09
C LYS A 34 10.94 -6.95 3.44
N PHE A 35 9.63 -6.92 3.46
CA PHE A 35 8.79 -7.25 4.59
C PHE A 35 7.94 -8.46 4.24
N GLY A 36 7.63 -9.26 5.25
CA GLY A 36 6.74 -10.41 5.15
C GLY A 36 5.91 -10.57 6.41
N VAL A 37 4.91 -11.46 6.31
CA VAL A 37 4.04 -11.81 7.43
C VAL A 37 4.42 -13.20 7.91
N ILE A 38 4.47 -13.36 9.22
CA ILE A 38 4.73 -14.61 9.95
C ILE A 38 3.63 -14.82 11.00
N HIS A 39 3.54 -16.04 11.54
CA HIS A 39 2.72 -16.27 12.73
C HIS A 39 3.37 -15.60 13.94
N GLY A 40 2.59 -14.79 14.65
CA GLY A 40 3.03 -14.21 15.92
C GLY A 40 2.79 -15.18 17.10
N PRO A 41 3.29 -14.83 18.29
CA PRO A 41 3.33 -15.73 19.44
C PRO A 41 1.95 -16.01 20.05
N ASP A 42 1.00 -15.06 19.95
CA ASP A 42 -0.28 -15.11 20.66
C ASP A 42 -1.45 -15.37 19.70
N ASN A 43 -1.23 -16.23 18.70
CA ASN A 43 -2.19 -16.53 17.62
C ASN A 43 -2.61 -15.26 16.83
N ASP A 44 -1.68 -14.32 16.72
CA ASP A 44 -1.73 -13.09 15.97
C ASP A 44 -0.81 -13.15 14.74
N TRP A 45 -0.72 -12.04 14.02
CA TRP A 45 0.06 -11.92 12.79
C TRP A 45 1.16 -10.89 12.99
N ALA A 46 2.39 -11.32 12.79
CA ALA A 46 3.55 -10.46 12.92
C ALA A 46 4.07 -10.08 11.53
N LEU A 47 4.32 -8.79 11.35
CA LEU A 47 4.97 -8.25 10.17
C LEU A 47 6.41 -7.93 10.52
N VAL A 48 7.33 -8.47 9.73
CA VAL A 48 8.77 -8.38 10.00
C VAL A 48 9.57 -8.13 8.73
N GLU A 49 10.75 -7.54 8.89
CA GLU A 49 11.77 -7.46 7.84
C GLU A 49 12.39 -8.84 7.55
N GLU A 50 12.83 -9.05 6.31
CA GLU A 50 13.47 -10.30 5.86
C GLU A 50 14.73 -10.61 6.66
N ALA A 51 15.55 -9.59 7.00
CA ALA A 51 16.72 -9.76 7.83
C ALA A 51 16.36 -10.31 9.23
N THR A 52 15.34 -9.73 9.88
CA THR A 52 14.83 -10.20 11.17
C THR A 52 14.29 -11.62 11.10
N ALA A 53 13.51 -11.94 10.06
CA ALA A 53 12.95 -13.28 9.90
C ALA A 53 14.05 -14.34 9.73
N LEU A 54 15.11 -14.02 8.98
CA LEU A 54 16.28 -14.89 8.83
C LEU A 54 17.02 -15.11 10.16
N GLU A 55 17.20 -14.06 10.97
CA GLU A 55 17.81 -14.17 12.30
C GLU A 55 16.96 -15.03 13.26
N MET A 56 15.64 -14.98 13.11
CA MET A 56 14.70 -15.79 13.89
C MET A 56 14.46 -17.19 13.31
N GLU A 57 15.15 -17.55 12.21
CA GLU A 57 14.95 -18.81 11.48
C GLU A 57 13.48 -19.07 11.06
N MET A 58 12.74 -17.99 10.75
CA MET A 58 11.35 -18.05 10.32
C MET A 58 11.20 -17.76 8.83
N ALA A 59 10.26 -18.45 8.19
CA ALA A 59 9.88 -18.21 6.80
C ALA A 59 8.62 -17.33 6.72
N PHE A 60 8.57 -16.47 5.71
CA PHE A 60 7.35 -15.73 5.39
C PHE A 60 6.24 -16.66 4.95
N LEU A 61 5.01 -16.29 5.28
CA LEU A 61 3.82 -16.92 4.78
C LEU A 61 3.57 -16.51 3.32
N ASP A 62 3.21 -17.48 2.48
CA ASP A 62 2.85 -17.25 1.08
C ASP A 62 1.38 -16.82 0.96
N ILE A 63 1.08 -15.63 1.46
CA ILE A 63 -0.29 -15.09 1.60
C ILE A 63 -0.46 -13.68 1.00
N LEU A 64 0.61 -13.09 0.46
CA LEU A 64 0.55 -11.76 -0.11
C LEU A 64 -0.08 -11.82 -1.51
N PRO A 65 -1.13 -11.03 -1.81
CA PRO A 65 -1.69 -10.98 -3.14
C PRO A 65 -0.75 -10.26 -4.11
N GLU A 66 -0.84 -10.60 -5.40
CA GLU A 66 -0.06 -9.92 -6.45
C GLU A 66 -0.48 -8.46 -6.63
N ASN A 67 -1.78 -8.18 -6.53
CA ASN A 67 -2.35 -6.84 -6.67
C ASN A 67 -3.76 -6.77 -6.06
N TYR A 68 -4.34 -5.58 -6.04
CA TYR A 68 -5.65 -5.30 -5.47
C TYR A 68 -6.84 -5.51 -6.44
N SER A 69 -6.63 -6.12 -7.62
CA SER A 69 -7.70 -6.25 -8.63
C SER A 69 -8.89 -7.12 -8.19
N GLN A 70 -8.68 -8.01 -7.22
CA GLN A 70 -9.70 -8.90 -6.68
C GLN A 70 -10.30 -8.40 -5.35
N MET A 71 -10.00 -7.16 -4.95
CA MET A 71 -10.53 -6.59 -3.71
C MET A 71 -12.07 -6.53 -3.77
N THR A 72 -12.72 -7.10 -2.76
CA THR A 72 -14.18 -7.20 -2.66
C THR A 72 -14.77 -6.02 -1.88
N TYR A 73 -16.09 -5.80 -2.02
CA TYR A 73 -16.78 -4.75 -1.26
C TYR A 73 -16.82 -5.02 0.25
N ASP A 74 -16.76 -6.27 0.69
CA ASP A 74 -16.70 -6.60 2.12
C ASP A 74 -15.33 -6.21 2.69
N GLU A 75 -14.23 -6.48 1.97
CA GLU A 75 -12.90 -5.99 2.37
C GLU A 75 -12.83 -4.46 2.39
N ILE A 76 -13.45 -3.78 1.41
CA ILE A 76 -13.55 -2.31 1.41
C ILE A 76 -14.34 -1.79 2.62
N ARG A 77 -15.42 -2.49 2.99
CA ARG A 77 -16.22 -2.14 4.17
C ARG A 77 -15.39 -2.29 5.44
N ASP A 78 -14.59 -3.36 5.55
CA ASP A 78 -13.74 -3.60 6.71
C ASP A 78 -12.72 -2.47 6.90
N PHE A 79 -12.12 -1.93 5.83
CA PHE A 79 -11.27 -0.75 5.93
C PHE A 79 -11.99 0.49 6.45
N HIS A 80 -13.25 0.70 6.07
CA HIS A 80 -14.03 1.86 6.54
C HIS A 80 -14.46 1.72 8.01
N MET A 81 -14.62 0.48 8.48
CA MET A 81 -15.05 0.18 9.85
C MET A 81 -13.89 -0.01 10.82
N ASP A 82 -12.65 -0.11 10.32
CA ASP A 82 -11.46 -0.20 11.13
C ASP A 82 -11.33 1.05 12.02
N LYS A 83 -11.18 0.84 13.32
CA LYS A 83 -11.01 1.92 14.30
C LYS A 83 -9.63 2.57 14.20
N GLU A 84 -8.66 1.85 13.67
CA GLU A 84 -7.27 2.28 13.52
C GLU A 84 -6.81 1.98 12.07
N PRO A 85 -7.39 2.65 11.06
CA PRO A 85 -7.12 2.33 9.67
C PRO A 85 -5.65 2.55 9.32
N LEU A 86 -5.16 1.79 8.35
CA LEU A 86 -3.81 1.99 7.83
C LEU A 86 -3.70 3.39 7.18
N PRO A 87 -2.69 4.22 7.51
CA PRO A 87 -2.69 5.65 7.13
C PRO A 87 -2.83 5.91 5.62
N HIS A 88 -2.23 5.05 4.78
CA HIS A 88 -2.30 5.17 3.32
C HIS A 88 -3.71 4.88 2.78
N PHE A 89 -4.43 3.93 3.40
CA PHE A 89 -5.83 3.66 3.05
C PHE A 89 -6.76 4.74 3.60
N GLU A 90 -6.54 5.22 4.82
CA GLU A 90 -7.31 6.32 5.37
C GLU A 90 -7.26 7.55 4.45
N GLN A 91 -6.06 7.92 3.97
CA GLN A 91 -5.92 9.02 3.03
C GLN A 91 -6.66 8.75 1.71
N LEU A 92 -6.46 7.58 1.09
CA LEU A 92 -7.11 7.23 -0.18
C LEU A 92 -8.64 7.24 -0.07
N LEU A 93 -9.17 6.64 0.99
CA LEU A 93 -10.62 6.57 1.24
C LEU A 93 -11.19 7.95 1.56
N GLY A 94 -10.48 8.76 2.35
CA GLY A 94 -10.87 10.14 2.64
C GLY A 94 -10.95 11.02 1.39
N GLU A 95 -10.01 10.86 0.45
CA GLU A 95 -10.03 11.58 -0.83
C GLU A 95 -11.26 11.24 -1.67
N ILE A 96 -11.74 9.99 -1.62
CA ILE A 96 -12.95 9.54 -2.32
C ILE A 96 -14.21 10.00 -1.58
N ALA A 97 -14.26 9.82 -0.25
CA ALA A 97 -15.42 10.11 0.59
C ALA A 97 -15.81 11.60 0.60
N THR A 98 -14.85 12.49 0.33
CA THR A 98 -15.07 13.94 0.28
C THR A 98 -15.51 14.45 -1.11
N LYS A 99 -15.56 13.59 -2.13
CA LYS A 99 -16.05 13.99 -3.46
C LYS A 99 -17.57 14.04 -3.50
N ASP A 100 -18.09 14.96 -4.30
CA ASP A 100 -19.51 15.04 -4.60
C ASP A 100 -20.00 13.73 -5.27
N GLY A 101 -21.15 13.23 -4.84
CA GLY A 101 -21.74 12.00 -5.37
C GLY A 101 -22.09 12.06 -6.86
N GLU A 102 -22.39 13.22 -7.42
CA GLU A 102 -22.59 13.40 -8.87
C GLU A 102 -21.27 13.28 -9.63
N ILE A 103 -20.15 13.74 -9.06
CA ILE A 103 -18.82 13.54 -9.66
C ILE A 103 -18.46 12.05 -9.65
N LEU A 104 -18.72 11.34 -8.56
CA LEU A 104 -18.50 9.89 -8.49
C LEU A 104 -19.36 9.13 -9.52
N ARG A 105 -20.64 9.51 -9.66
CA ARG A 105 -21.53 8.95 -10.69
C ARG A 105 -21.06 9.27 -12.11
N LEU A 106 -20.59 10.49 -12.36
CA LEU A 106 -20.02 10.89 -13.65
C LEU A 106 -18.82 10.02 -14.04
N ILE A 107 -17.89 9.79 -13.09
CA ILE A 107 -16.72 8.93 -13.28
C ILE A 107 -17.15 7.54 -13.73
N LEU A 108 -18.13 6.95 -13.06
CA LEU A 108 -18.63 5.61 -13.37
C LEU A 108 -19.40 5.58 -14.71
N PHE A 109 -20.32 6.52 -14.91
CA PHE A 109 -21.21 6.55 -16.08
C PHE A 109 -20.42 6.70 -17.39
N TYR A 110 -19.48 7.63 -17.43
CA TYR A 110 -18.65 7.87 -18.62
C TYR A 110 -17.36 7.05 -18.66
N LYS A 111 -17.12 6.20 -17.65
CA LYS A 111 -15.88 5.41 -17.52
C LYS A 111 -14.64 6.28 -17.65
N ILE A 112 -14.62 7.39 -16.90
CA ILE A 112 -13.50 8.34 -16.90
C ILE A 112 -12.20 7.57 -16.59
N PRO A 113 -11.15 7.69 -17.41
CA PRO A 113 -9.94 6.89 -17.27
C PRO A 113 -9.07 7.40 -16.11
N LEU A 114 -9.40 6.99 -14.87
CA LEU A 114 -8.72 7.44 -13.66
C LEU A 114 -7.21 7.19 -13.72
N GLU A 115 -6.77 6.05 -14.27
CA GLU A 115 -5.34 5.76 -14.45
C GLU A 115 -4.63 6.84 -15.28
N LYS A 116 -5.23 7.30 -16.38
CA LYS A 116 -4.63 8.35 -17.23
C LYS A 116 -4.57 9.69 -16.50
N LEU A 117 -5.60 10.01 -15.71
CA LEU A 117 -5.60 11.22 -14.88
C LEU A 117 -4.50 11.17 -13.83
N ILE A 118 -4.32 10.04 -13.15
CA ILE A 118 -3.26 9.82 -12.16
C ILE A 118 -1.88 9.94 -12.82
N ARG A 119 -1.66 9.27 -13.97
CA ARG A 119 -0.39 9.36 -14.72
C ARG A 119 -0.07 10.78 -15.14
N PHE A 120 -1.06 11.54 -15.60
CA PHE A 120 -0.87 12.94 -15.96
C PHE A 120 -0.51 13.81 -14.76
N GLU A 121 -1.15 13.60 -13.62
CA GLU A 121 -0.82 14.30 -12.36
C GLU A 121 0.57 13.91 -11.83
N LEU A 122 1.01 12.66 -12.01
CA LEU A 122 2.38 12.26 -11.66
C LEU A 122 3.41 12.92 -12.60
N ALA A 123 3.10 13.02 -13.90
CA ALA A 123 3.93 13.69 -14.89
C ALA A 123 4.09 15.20 -14.59
N SER A 124 2.99 15.87 -14.26
CA SER A 124 2.96 17.31 -13.96
C SER A 124 3.77 17.66 -12.71
N ARG A 125 4.04 16.69 -11.83
CA ARG A 125 4.86 16.87 -10.63
C ARG A 125 6.35 16.72 -10.86
N GLY A 126 6.81 16.25 -12.03
CA GLY A 126 8.25 16.22 -12.38
C GLY A 126 9.07 15.10 -11.73
N TYR A 127 8.43 14.08 -11.16
CA TYR A 127 9.11 12.93 -10.53
C TYR A 127 9.03 11.67 -11.42
N ASP A 128 9.98 10.76 -11.24
CA ASP A 128 9.95 9.42 -11.87
C ASP A 128 9.14 8.39 -11.04
N GLN A 129 9.10 7.15 -11.52
CA GLN A 129 8.45 5.99 -10.86
C GLN A 129 8.99 5.66 -9.44
N ASN A 130 10.17 6.17 -9.12
CA ASN A 130 10.84 6.02 -7.82
C ASN A 130 10.77 7.31 -7.00
N HIS A 131 9.87 8.24 -7.35
CA HIS A 131 9.70 9.51 -6.65
C HIS A 131 10.99 10.35 -6.60
N ARG A 132 11.87 10.22 -7.61
CA ARG A 132 13.07 11.05 -7.76
C ARG A 132 12.77 12.17 -8.73
N TRP A 133 13.13 13.40 -8.36
CA TRP A 133 12.95 14.56 -9.24
C TRP A 133 13.79 14.35 -10.51
N CYS A 134 13.15 14.47 -11.67
CA CYS A 134 13.77 14.26 -12.97
C CYS A 134 13.46 15.36 -13.99
N GLY A 135 12.68 16.38 -13.60
CA GLY A 135 12.20 17.46 -14.46
C GLY A 135 10.95 17.07 -15.25
N PHE A 136 10.25 18.07 -15.78
CA PHE A 136 8.95 17.86 -16.42
C PHE A 136 9.04 17.05 -17.71
N GLU A 137 9.95 17.38 -18.64
CA GLU A 137 10.07 16.67 -19.93
C GLU A 137 10.23 15.15 -19.74
N LYS A 138 11.22 14.77 -18.91
CA LYS A 138 11.49 13.36 -18.61
C LYS A 138 10.36 12.68 -17.82
N SER A 139 9.72 13.40 -16.90
CA SER A 139 8.59 12.86 -16.16
C SER A 139 7.40 12.55 -17.09
N PHE A 140 7.13 13.42 -18.07
CA PHE A 140 6.11 13.19 -19.09
C PHE A 140 6.41 11.94 -19.95
N GLU A 141 7.66 11.75 -20.37
CA GLU A 141 8.08 10.54 -21.12
C GLU A 141 7.89 9.25 -20.30
N ILE A 142 8.11 9.31 -18.98
CA ILE A 142 7.97 8.15 -18.09
C ILE A 142 6.51 7.76 -17.92
N TRP A 143 5.64 8.73 -17.66
CA TRP A 143 4.27 8.48 -17.22
C TRP A 143 3.24 8.43 -18.35
N LEU A 144 3.41 9.21 -19.42
CA LEU A 144 2.44 9.33 -20.53
C LEU A 144 2.69 8.34 -21.66
N LYS A 145 2.84 7.06 -21.30
CA LYS A 145 2.95 5.96 -22.24
C LYS A 145 1.59 5.45 -22.71
#